data_AF-A0A2G9FFY8-F1
#
_entry.id   AF-A0A2G9FFY8-F1
#
_cell.length_a   1.000
_cell.length_b   1.000
_cell.length_c   1.000
_cell.angle_alpha   90.00
_cell.angle_beta   90.00
_cell.angle_gamma   90.00
#
_symmetry.space_group_name_H-M   'P 1'
#
loop_
_entity.id
_entity.type
_entity.pdbx_description
1 polymer ?
#
loop_
_entity_poly.entity_id
_entity_poly.type
_entity_poly.pdbx_seq_one_letter_code
_entity_poly.pdbx_strand_id
1 'polypeptide(L)'
;MKKFYIKFLKSLLYISFTVTLKSKKQKLNDYFSRKFLEINNDYVLKKIKKKINDKILILLPHCIQLYDCEYKITSDINNCRHCGKCVVSNFIDIKNKFQNIEVKIATGGTLARKYIKEIKPILKSILQVLIVVK
;
A
#
# COMPACT_ATOMS: atom_id res chain seq x y z
N MET A 1 -15.14 17.35 17.60
CA MET A 1 -14.61 16.50 18.70
C MET A 1 -14.17 15.10 18.26
N LYS A 2 -15.03 14.26 17.64
CA LYS A 2 -14.66 12.88 17.20
C LYS A 2 -13.40 12.79 16.32
N LYS A 3 -13.22 13.69 15.34
CA LYS A 3 -12.01 13.71 14.47
C LYS A 3 -10.70 13.96 15.23
N PHE A 4 -10.73 14.80 16.27
CA PHE A 4 -9.56 15.13 17.09
C PHE A 4 -9.15 13.93 17.95
N TYR A 5 -10.12 13.29 18.61
CA TYR A 5 -9.90 12.10 19.43
C TYR A 5 -9.32 10.94 18.61
N ILE A 6 -9.83 10.71 17.39
CA ILE A 6 -9.28 9.68 16.49
C ILE A 6 -7.84 9.99 16.08
N LYS A 7 -7.50 11.27 15.83
CA LYS A 7 -6.13 11.67 15.49
C LYS A 7 -5.19 11.47 16.67
N PHE A 8 -5.63 11.79 17.87
CA PHE A 8 -4.89 11.60 19.12
C PHE A 8 -4.69 10.13 19.46
N LEU A 9 -5.74 9.31 19.35
CA LEU A 9 -5.69 7.86 19.58
C LEU A 9 -4.75 7.16 18.59
N LYS A 10 -4.77 7.57 17.32
CA LYS A 10 -3.81 7.09 16.31
C LYS A 10 -2.36 7.45 16.65
N SER A 11 -2.14 8.65 17.18
CA SER A 11 -0.81 9.09 17.61
C SER A 11 -0.31 8.24 18.78
N LEU A 12 -1.15 7.99 19.78
CA LEU A 12 -0.83 7.12 20.93
C LEU A 12 -0.54 5.68 20.50
N LEU A 13 -1.37 5.10 19.63
CA LEU A 13 -1.13 3.76 19.07
C LEU A 13 0.19 3.69 18.28
N TYR A 14 0.52 4.73 17.51
CA TYR A 14 1.75 4.77 16.74
C TYR A 14 2.99 4.89 17.64
N ILE A 15 2.92 5.71 18.70
CA ILE A 15 3.99 5.84 19.69
C ILE A 15 4.19 4.53 20.47
N SER A 16 3.12 3.87 20.89
CA SER A 16 3.20 2.56 21.54
C SER A 16 3.83 1.50 20.63
N PHE A 17 3.51 1.54 19.33
CA PHE A 17 4.07 0.64 18.32
C PHE A 17 5.57 0.87 18.07
N THR A 18 6.03 2.12 18.00
CA THR A 18 7.47 2.41 17.81
C THR A 18 8.31 2.02 19.03
N VAL A 19 7.75 2.12 20.24
CA VAL A 19 8.40 1.68 21.48
C VAL A 19 8.51 0.16 21.58
N THR A 20 7.46 -0.58 21.20
CA THR A 20 7.47 -2.05 21.22
C THR A 20 8.43 -2.64 20.18
N LEU A 21 8.50 -2.06 18.97
CA LEU A 21 9.43 -2.51 17.92
C LEU A 21 10.92 -2.33 18.25
N LYS A 22 11.27 -1.45 19.21
CA LYS A 22 12.65 -1.32 19.70
C LYS A 22 13.11 -2.50 20.56
N SER A 23 12.19 -3.36 21.00
CA SER A 23 12.54 -4.58 21.74
C SER A 23 13.10 -5.64 20.77
N LYS A 24 14.24 -6.26 21.11
CA LYS A 24 14.93 -7.32 20.31
C LYS A 24 14.13 -8.64 20.13
N LYS A 25 12.82 -8.66 20.44
CA LYS A 25 11.99 -9.87 20.45
C LYS A 25 11.20 -9.97 19.13
N GLN A 26 11.80 -10.61 18.13
CA GLN A 26 11.28 -10.68 16.76
C GLN A 26 9.83 -11.21 16.67
N LYS A 27 9.49 -12.27 17.40
CA LYS A 27 8.12 -12.84 17.44
C LYS A 27 7.05 -11.85 17.92
N LEU A 28 7.42 -10.95 18.84
CA LEU A 28 6.52 -9.92 19.36
C LEU A 28 6.32 -8.79 18.33
N ASN A 29 7.39 -8.40 17.66
CA ASN A 29 7.36 -7.41 16.59
C ASN A 29 6.49 -7.86 15.41
N ASP A 30 6.59 -9.13 15.04
CA ASP A 30 5.75 -9.72 13.97
C ASP A 30 4.27 -9.77 14.38
N TYR A 31 3.97 -10.05 15.65
CA TYR A 31 2.61 -10.04 16.17
C TYR A 31 2.01 -8.62 16.11
N PHE A 32 2.72 -7.61 16.64
CA PHE A 32 2.24 -6.23 16.61
C PHE A 32 2.12 -5.68 15.20
N SER A 33 3.07 -6.01 14.31
CA SER A 33 3.01 -5.58 12.90
C SER A 33 1.78 -6.14 12.21
N ARG A 34 1.48 -7.43 12.41
CA ARG A 34 0.25 -8.05 11.88
C ARG A 34 -1.00 -7.41 12.45
N LYS A 35 -1.08 -7.20 13.76
CA LYS A 35 -2.25 -6.57 14.41
C LYS A 35 -2.46 -5.13 13.97
N PHE A 36 -1.38 -4.37 13.81
CA PHE A 36 -1.44 -3.02 13.27
C PHE A 36 -1.99 -3.01 11.84
N LEU A 37 -1.52 -3.93 10.98
CA LEU A 37 -2.00 -4.05 9.61
C LEU A 37 -3.48 -4.43 9.55
N GLU A 38 -3.93 -5.38 10.37
CA GLU A 38 -5.32 -5.81 10.46
C GLU A 38 -6.24 -4.63 10.82
N ILE A 39 -5.94 -3.91 11.90
CA ILE A 39 -6.72 -2.75 12.35
C ILE A 39 -6.71 -1.63 11.30
N ASN A 40 -5.55 -1.37 10.67
CA ASN A 40 -5.44 -0.33 9.66
C ASN A 40 -6.23 -0.68 8.40
N ASN A 41 -6.18 -1.93 7.95
CA ASN A 41 -6.92 -2.41 6.78
C ASN A 41 -8.43 -2.27 7.01
N ASP A 42 -8.93 -2.70 8.17
CA ASP A 42 -10.34 -2.55 8.54
C ASP A 42 -10.79 -1.08 8.54
N TYR A 43 -9.98 -0.20 9.14
CA TYR A 43 -10.25 1.23 9.15
C TYR A 43 -10.31 1.83 7.74
N VAL A 44 -9.36 1.44 6.89
CA VAL A 44 -9.24 1.90 5.51
C VAL A 44 -10.42 1.41 4.66
N LEU A 45 -10.76 0.12 4.72
CA LEU A 45 -11.88 -0.47 3.98
C LEU A 45 -13.22 0.20 4.32
N LYS A 46 -13.47 0.47 5.61
CA LYS A 46 -14.66 1.22 6.06
C LYS A 46 -14.70 2.66 5.52
N LYS A 47 -13.55 3.27 5.26
CA LYS A 47 -13.44 4.63 4.71
C LYS A 47 -13.59 4.65 3.19
N ILE A 48 -13.10 3.63 2.48
CA ILE A 48 -13.24 3.50 1.01
C ILE A 48 -14.70 3.42 0.60
N LYS A 49 -15.51 2.62 1.31
CA LYS A 49 -16.96 2.49 1.04
C LYS A 49 -17.72 3.83 1.03
N LYS A 50 -17.16 4.89 1.63
CA LYS A 50 -17.77 6.23 1.68
C LYS A 50 -17.23 7.21 0.63
N LYS A 51 -16.25 6.80 -0.20
CA LYS A 51 -15.39 7.69 -1.00
C LYS A 51 -15.08 7.12 -2.39
N ILE A 52 -16.11 6.61 -3.08
CA ILE A 52 -15.98 5.86 -4.33
C ILE A 52 -15.39 6.71 -5.48
N ASN A 53 -15.55 8.03 -5.47
CA ASN A 53 -15.07 8.92 -6.54
C ASN A 53 -13.66 9.50 -6.31
N ASP A 54 -12.98 9.10 -5.23
CA ASP A 54 -11.66 9.64 -4.90
C ASP A 54 -10.54 8.92 -5.70
N LYS A 55 -9.38 9.58 -5.89
CA LYS A 55 -8.19 8.96 -6.49
C LYS A 55 -7.64 7.83 -5.60
N ILE A 56 -7.49 6.64 -6.17
CA ILE A 56 -6.99 5.43 -5.52
C ILE A 56 -5.63 5.07 -6.12
N LEU A 57 -4.66 4.72 -5.26
CA LEU A 57 -3.37 4.21 -5.68
C LEU A 57 -3.21 2.77 -5.21
N ILE A 58 -2.97 1.86 -6.14
CA ILE A 58 -2.56 0.48 -5.90
C ILE A 58 -1.04 0.41 -6.04
N LEU A 59 -0.36 0.05 -4.95
CA LEU A 59 1.08 -0.17 -4.93
C LEU A 59 1.37 -1.66 -4.92
N LEU A 60 1.95 -2.16 -6.00
CA LEU A 60 2.35 -3.55 -6.14
C LEU A 60 3.82 -3.72 -5.74
N PRO A 61 4.19 -4.82 -5.07
CA PRO A 61 5.60 -5.18 -4.90
C PRO A 61 6.18 -5.66 -6.23
N HIS A 62 7.45 -5.38 -6.45
CA HIS A 62 8.18 -5.92 -7.61
C HIS A 62 8.19 -7.45 -7.67
N CYS A 63 8.04 -8.14 -6.54
CA CYS A 63 8.04 -9.60 -6.46
C CYS A 63 6.86 -10.28 -7.18
N ILE A 64 5.81 -9.53 -7.54
CA ILE A 64 4.66 -10.05 -8.30
C ILE A 64 4.97 -10.15 -9.81
N GLN A 65 5.99 -9.44 -10.28
CA GLN A 65 6.49 -9.56 -11.63
C GLN A 65 7.24 -10.89 -11.79
N LEU A 66 7.10 -11.52 -12.96
CA LEU A 66 7.94 -12.66 -13.32
C LEU A 66 9.40 -12.22 -13.36
N TYR A 67 10.30 -12.98 -12.71
CA TYR A 67 11.72 -12.66 -12.64
C TYR A 67 12.33 -12.36 -14.03
N ASP A 68 12.04 -13.20 -15.03
CA ASP A 68 12.52 -13.06 -16.41
C ASP A 68 11.65 -12.14 -17.29
N CYS A 69 10.95 -11.18 -16.70
CA CYS A 69 10.15 -10.23 -17.48
C CYS A 69 11.07 -9.18 -18.16
N GLU A 70 11.25 -9.34 -19.46
CA GLU A 70 12.09 -8.47 -20.31
C GLU A 70 11.56 -7.04 -20.45
N TYR A 71 10.27 -6.80 -20.17
CA TYR A 71 9.60 -5.53 -20.45
C TYR A 71 9.78 -4.44 -19.37
N LYS A 72 10.62 -4.65 -18.35
CA LYS A 72 10.97 -3.63 -17.32
C LYS A 72 9.76 -2.86 -16.76
N ILE A 73 8.70 -3.59 -16.40
CA ILE A 73 7.44 -3.00 -15.91
C ILE A 73 7.58 -2.30 -14.55
N THR A 74 8.68 -2.52 -13.82
CA THR A 74 9.03 -1.80 -12.60
C THR A 74 9.21 -0.29 -12.81
N SER A 75 9.70 0.14 -13.99
CA SER A 75 9.90 1.55 -14.32
C SER A 75 8.62 2.19 -14.83
N ASP A 76 7.95 1.53 -15.77
CA ASP A 76 6.63 1.90 -16.24
C ASP A 76 5.76 0.65 -16.42
N ILE A 77 4.65 0.61 -15.68
CA ILE A 77 3.70 -0.49 -15.73
C ILE A 77 3.03 -0.61 -17.11
N ASN A 78 3.00 0.49 -17.89
CA ASN A 78 2.45 0.49 -19.24
C ASN A 78 3.31 -0.31 -20.25
N ASN A 79 4.54 -0.70 -19.88
CA ASN A 79 5.38 -1.56 -20.73
C ASN A 79 4.88 -3.01 -20.78
N CYS A 80 3.93 -3.40 -19.93
CA CYS A 80 3.38 -4.75 -19.93
C CYS A 80 2.73 -5.06 -21.29
N ARG A 81 3.05 -6.22 -21.86
CA ARG A 81 2.51 -6.71 -23.13
C ARG A 81 1.39 -7.74 -22.97
N HIS A 82 0.76 -7.80 -21.80
CA HIS A 82 -0.29 -8.78 -21.48
C HIS A 82 0.07 -10.22 -21.85
N CYS A 83 1.32 -10.62 -21.61
CA CYS A 83 1.81 -11.95 -21.96
C CYS A 83 1.24 -13.09 -21.10
N GLY A 84 0.40 -12.78 -20.10
CA GLY A 84 -0.23 -13.76 -19.20
C GLY A 84 0.70 -14.40 -18.16
N LYS A 85 2.00 -14.09 -18.16
CA LYS A 85 2.98 -14.75 -17.27
C LYS A 85 3.03 -14.22 -15.84
N CYS A 86 2.38 -13.10 -15.53
CA CYS A 86 2.31 -12.54 -14.19
C CYS A 86 0.97 -11.85 -13.95
N VAL A 87 0.55 -11.70 -12.70
CA VAL A 87 -0.76 -11.10 -12.35
C VAL A 87 -0.81 -9.58 -12.52
N VAL A 88 0.30 -8.94 -12.92
CA VAL A 88 0.36 -7.48 -13.14
C VAL A 88 -0.61 -7.04 -14.24
N SER A 89 -0.82 -7.86 -15.28
CA SER A 89 -1.78 -7.57 -16.36
C SER A 89 -3.18 -7.28 -15.81
N ASN A 90 -3.63 -8.06 -14.83
CA ASN A 90 -4.96 -7.90 -14.24
C ASN A 90 -5.12 -6.53 -13.56
N PHE A 91 -4.06 -6.02 -12.94
CA PHE A 91 -4.08 -4.69 -12.33
C PHE A 91 -4.06 -3.57 -13.37
N ILE A 92 -3.42 -3.78 -14.53
CA ILE A 92 -3.47 -2.85 -15.66
C ILE A 92 -4.89 -2.80 -16.22
N ASP A 93 -5.58 -3.93 -16.31
CA ASP A 93 -6.97 -3.97 -16.78
C ASP A 93 -7.89 -3.23 -15.81
N ILE A 94 -7.67 -3.35 -14.49
CA ILE A 94 -8.37 -2.56 -13.47
C ILE A 94 -8.08 -1.07 -13.65
N LYS A 95 -6.82 -0.67 -13.85
CA LYS A 95 -6.43 0.73 -14.12
C LYS A 95 -7.16 1.28 -15.35
N ASN A 96 -7.20 0.51 -16.44
CA ASN A 96 -7.83 0.93 -17.68
C ASN A 96 -9.35 1.00 -17.56
N LYS A 97 -9.97 0.15 -16.74
CA LYS A 97 -11.40 0.15 -16.48
C LYS A 97 -11.86 1.32 -15.61
N PHE A 98 -11.01 1.81 -14.70
CA PHE A 98 -11.37 2.84 -13.73
C PHE A 98 -10.43 4.03 -13.80
N GLN A 99 -10.93 5.16 -14.31
CA GLN A 99 -10.13 6.38 -14.53
C GLN A 99 -9.54 7.01 -13.24
N ASN A 100 -10.09 6.69 -12.06
CA ASN A 100 -9.62 7.19 -10.77
C ASN A 100 -8.59 6.26 -10.09
N ILE A 101 -8.20 5.16 -10.72
CA ILE A 101 -7.23 4.21 -10.17
C ILE A 101 -5.88 4.38 -10.85
N GLU A 102 -4.85 4.57 -10.04
CA GLU A 102 -3.45 4.51 -10.44
C GLU A 102 -2.80 3.23 -9.92
N VAL A 103 -1.92 2.62 -10.71
CA VAL A 103 -1.18 1.42 -10.33
C VAL A 103 0.31 1.68 -10.53
N LYS A 104 1.11 1.41 -9.49
CA LYS A 104 2.57 1.58 -9.49
C LYS A 104 3.24 0.36 -8.88
N ILE A 105 4.42 0.01 -9.39
CA ILE A 105 5.26 -1.07 -8.83
C ILE A 105 6.37 -0.45 -8.01
N ALA A 106 6.49 -0.83 -6.74
CA ALA A 106 7.55 -0.37 -5.84
C ALA A 106 8.53 -1.51 -5.52
N THR A 107 9.82 -1.25 -5.74
CA THR A 107 10.91 -2.16 -5.33
C THR A 107 11.19 -2.11 -3.83
N GLY A 108 10.73 -1.06 -3.13
CA GLY A 108 10.85 -0.95 -1.68
C GLY A 108 10.19 0.30 -1.10
N GLY A 109 10.46 0.53 0.20
CA GLY A 109 9.84 1.59 1.00
C GLY A 109 10.00 3.00 0.46
N THR A 110 11.21 3.35 0.03
CA THR A 110 11.54 4.69 -0.46
C THR A 110 10.77 5.04 -1.72
N LEU A 111 10.71 4.12 -2.68
CA LEU A 111 10.03 4.34 -3.95
C LEU A 111 8.51 4.44 -3.77
N ALA A 112 7.92 3.61 -2.90
CA ALA A 112 6.51 3.71 -2.58
C ALA A 112 6.14 5.07 -1.96
N ARG A 113 6.97 5.59 -1.04
CA ARG A 113 6.76 6.93 -0.45
C ARG A 113 6.83 8.03 -1.50
N LYS A 114 7.73 7.91 -2.49
CA LYS A 114 7.82 8.84 -3.62
C LYS A 114 6.50 8.85 -4.41
N TYR A 115 5.99 7.68 -4.82
CA TYR A 115 4.71 7.59 -5.53
C TYR A 115 3.52 8.14 -4.74
N ILE A 116 3.46 7.88 -3.42
CA ILE A 116 2.40 8.44 -2.56
C ILE A 116 2.45 9.98 -2.56
N LYS A 117 3.64 10.59 -2.57
CA LYS A 117 3.80 12.05 -2.59
C LYS A 117 3.45 12.67 -3.95
N GLU A 118 3.76 11.97 -5.04
CA GLU A 118 3.48 12.43 -6.41
C GLU A 118 1.99 12.32 -6.74
N ILE A 119 1.39 11.16 -6.48
CA ILE A 119 0.00 10.85 -6.85
C ILE A 119 -1.00 11.46 -5.87
N LYS A 120 -0.57 11.67 -4.60
CA LYS A 120 -1.38 12.21 -3.50
C LYS A 120 -2.78 11.56 -3.40
N PRO A 121 -2.86 10.22 -3.25
CA PRO A 121 -4.15 9.55 -3.15
C PRO A 121 -4.89 9.99 -1.87
N ILE A 122 -6.19 10.24 -2.00
CA ILE A 122 -7.04 10.68 -0.88
C ILE A 122 -7.18 9.56 0.16
N LEU A 123 -7.04 8.31 -0.31
CA LEU A 123 -7.09 7.12 0.51
C LEU A 123 -5.85 6.26 0.24
N LYS A 124 -5.09 6.02 1.31
CA LYS A 124 -3.92 5.13 1.28
C LYS A 124 -4.42 3.72 1.55
N SER A 125 -4.98 3.06 0.54
CA SER A 125 -5.21 1.61 0.59
C SER A 125 -3.89 0.91 0.34
N ILE A 126 -3.21 0.55 1.43
CA ILE A 126 -2.06 -0.36 1.37
C ILE A 126 -2.65 -1.76 1.22
N LEU A 127 -3.14 -2.12 0.02
CA LEU A 127 -3.36 -3.52 -0.31
C LEU A 127 -1.98 -4.13 -0.54
N GLN A 128 -1.40 -4.60 0.57
CA GLN A 128 -0.31 -5.55 0.66
C GLN A 128 0.99 -5.18 -0.09
N VAL A 129 1.63 -4.10 0.37
CA VAL A 129 3.07 -4.12 0.61
C VAL A 129 3.29 -3.52 1.98
N LEU A 130 3.82 -4.35 2.87
CA LEU A 130 4.28 -3.95 4.19
C LEU A 130 5.40 -2.92 4.01
N ILE A 131 5.01 -1.65 3.91
CA ILE A 131 5.86 -0.54 4.26
C ILE A 131 5.15 0.10 5.43
N VAL A 132 5.31 -0.55 6.58
CA VAL A 132 5.56 0.21 7.80
C VAL A 132 6.68 1.16 7.40
N VAL A 133 6.31 2.39 7.07
CA VAL A 133 7.26 3.48 6.89
C VAL A 133 7.91 3.60 8.25
N LYS A 134 9.07 2.96 8.37
CA LYS A 134 10.09 3.33 9.34
C LYS A 134 10.27 4.85 9.28
#